data_AF-A0A7V5YHU7-F1
#
_entry.id   AF-A0A7V5YHU7-F1
#
_cell.length_a   1.000
_cell.length_b   1.000
_cell.length_c   1.000
_cell.angle_alpha   90.00
_cell.angle_beta   90.00
_cell.angle_gamma   90.00
#
_symmetry.space_group_name_H-M   'P 1'
#
loop_
_entity.id
_entity.type
_entity.pdbx_description
1 polymer ?
#
loop_
_entity_poly.entity_id
_entity_poly.type
_entity_poly.pdbx_seq_one_letter_code
_entity_poly.pdbx_strand_id
1 'polypeptide(L)'
;MEKQELRQLVFEVLRRDPQTHLNAVEYQVRRLAENYDRHDALKIHEIIWDLLVQGVLAPGKNSLNLNLPFFHVTDYGYDCLESGEIILHDYDRYLHDLEASIDEPLDPVIRTYVHAAQKAFLCGNYLATMSLLADAGSRCVDMVNHLIGKAQAQHSIMGKHPTHAEMGRIHSYLPALGLSDELREE
;
A
#
# COMPACT_ATOMS: atom_id res chain seq x y z
N MET A 1 -19.82 -8.53 17.99
CA MET A 1 -19.85 -7.98 16.61
C MET A 1 -18.66 -8.50 15.81
N GLU A 2 -18.69 -8.39 14.47
CA GLU A 2 -17.52 -8.71 13.64
C GLU A 2 -16.43 -7.64 13.79
N LYS A 3 -15.15 -8.04 13.67
CA LYS A 3 -14.01 -7.11 13.87
C LYS A 3 -14.07 -5.93 12.90
N GLN A 4 -14.56 -6.16 11.68
CA GLN A 4 -14.71 -5.12 10.66
C GLN A 4 -15.80 -4.09 11.04
N GLU A 5 -16.91 -4.52 11.63
CA GLU A 5 -17.97 -3.61 12.09
C GLU A 5 -17.48 -2.74 13.25
N LEU A 6 -16.79 -3.36 14.21
CA LEU A 6 -16.18 -2.65 15.34
C LEU A 6 -15.13 -1.63 14.86
N ARG A 7 -14.36 -1.96 13.83
CA ARG A 7 -13.37 -1.05 13.24
C ARG A 7 -14.03 0.19 12.65
N GLN A 8 -15.17 0.06 11.98
CA GLN A 8 -15.92 1.21 11.46
C GLN A 8 -16.40 2.13 12.60
N LEU A 9 -16.89 1.56 13.70
CA LEU A 9 -17.27 2.32 14.88
C LEU A 9 -16.07 3.00 15.55
N VAL A 10 -14.92 2.32 15.64
CA VAL A 10 -13.68 2.91 16.15
C VAL A 10 -13.25 4.09 15.26
N PHE A 11 -13.31 3.95 13.94
CA PHE A 11 -13.00 5.04 13.01
C PHE A 11 -13.93 6.23 13.21
N GLU A 12 -15.23 5.99 13.38
CA GLU A 12 -16.19 7.04 13.67
C GLU A 12 -15.87 7.77 14.99
N VAL A 13 -15.51 7.05 16.05
CA VAL A 13 -15.11 7.64 17.33
C VAL A 13 -13.83 8.48 17.17
N LEU A 14 -12.82 7.96 16.47
CA LEU A 14 -11.54 8.67 16.26
C LEU A 14 -11.69 9.91 15.38
N ARG A 15 -12.62 9.92 14.41
CA ARG A 15 -12.95 11.15 13.65
C ARG A 15 -13.54 12.24 14.55
N ARG A 16 -14.30 11.86 15.58
CA ARG A 16 -14.94 12.80 16.51
C ARG A 16 -13.99 13.26 17.62
N ASP A 17 -13.17 12.35 18.13
CA ASP A 17 -12.18 12.61 19.19
C ASP A 17 -10.81 12.05 18.79
N PRO A 18 -10.05 12.77 17.94
CA PRO A 18 -8.79 12.30 17.38
C PRO A 18 -7.64 12.27 18.40
N GLN A 19 -7.87 12.80 19.60
CA GLN A 19 -6.91 12.92 20.67
C GLN A 19 -7.55 12.34 21.92
N THR A 20 -7.27 11.08 22.26
CA THR A 20 -8.08 10.36 23.25
C THR A 20 -7.27 9.31 24.01
N HIS A 21 -7.97 8.41 24.71
CA HIS A 21 -7.36 7.27 25.36
C HIS A 21 -8.21 6.01 25.16
N LEU A 22 -7.58 4.85 25.34
CA LEU A 22 -8.14 3.56 24.97
C LEU A 22 -9.55 3.31 25.58
N ASN A 23 -9.69 3.49 26.89
CA ASN A 23 -10.98 3.25 27.57
C ASN A 23 -12.09 4.21 27.12
N ALA A 24 -11.76 5.43 26.69
CA ALA A 24 -12.75 6.36 26.16
C ALA A 24 -13.29 5.87 24.82
N VAL A 25 -12.41 5.33 23.95
CA VAL A 25 -12.85 4.73 22.68
C VAL A 25 -13.79 3.55 22.93
N GLU A 26 -13.40 2.61 23.80
CA GLU A 26 -14.26 1.47 24.14
C GLU A 26 -15.64 1.94 24.65
N TYR A 27 -15.65 2.91 25.56
CA TYR A 27 -16.89 3.47 26.10
C TYR A 27 -17.78 4.10 25.02
N GLN A 28 -17.21 4.85 24.08
CA GLN A 28 -17.98 5.47 23.00
C GLN A 28 -18.48 4.43 22.00
N VAL A 29 -17.65 3.45 21.62
CA VAL A 29 -18.07 2.35 20.73
C VAL A 29 -19.22 1.57 21.38
N ARG A 30 -19.14 1.26 22.67
CA ARG A 30 -20.22 0.60 23.42
C ARG A 30 -21.53 1.40 23.41
N ARG A 31 -21.46 2.73 23.37
CA ARG A 31 -22.65 3.59 23.29
C ARG A 31 -23.27 3.66 21.89
N LEU A 32 -22.45 3.49 20.85
CA LEU A 32 -22.88 3.52 19.46
C LEU A 32 -23.36 2.15 18.95
N ALA A 33 -22.80 1.07 19.49
CA ALA A 33 -23.14 -0.29 19.11
C ALA A 33 -24.53 -0.72 19.64
N GLU A 34 -25.38 -1.24 18.75
CA GLU A 34 -26.70 -1.76 19.14
C GLU A 34 -26.62 -3.08 19.94
N ASN A 35 -25.64 -3.94 19.61
CA ASN A 35 -25.48 -5.28 20.19
C ASN A 35 -24.06 -5.52 20.72
N TYR A 36 -23.61 -4.68 21.65
CA TYR A 36 -22.28 -4.79 22.27
C TYR A 36 -22.18 -5.99 23.23
N ASP A 37 -21.19 -6.86 23.02
CA ASP A 37 -20.85 -7.95 23.94
C ASP A 37 -19.50 -7.72 24.66
N ARG A 38 -19.30 -8.36 25.81
CA ARG A 38 -18.05 -8.27 26.57
C ARG A 38 -16.81 -8.71 25.79
N HIS A 39 -16.94 -9.63 24.83
CA HIS A 39 -15.81 -10.04 23.99
C HIS A 39 -15.41 -8.97 22.95
N ASP A 40 -16.28 -8.00 22.66
CA ASP A 40 -15.99 -6.92 21.72
C ASP A 40 -14.93 -5.94 22.26
N ALA A 41 -14.81 -5.82 23.60
CA ALA A 41 -13.77 -5.02 24.25
C ALA A 41 -12.37 -5.47 23.80
N LEU A 42 -12.08 -6.78 23.81
CA LEU A 42 -10.78 -7.29 23.39
C LEU A 42 -10.51 -7.00 21.90
N LYS A 43 -11.52 -7.17 21.04
CA LYS A 43 -11.42 -6.85 19.61
C LYS A 43 -11.15 -5.37 19.36
N ILE A 44 -11.76 -4.47 20.14
CA ILE A 44 -11.49 -3.02 20.07
C ILE A 44 -10.05 -2.73 20.47
N HIS A 45 -9.53 -3.36 21.52
CA HIS A 45 -8.13 -3.21 21.90
C HIS A 45 -7.19 -3.69 20.78
N GLU A 46 -7.47 -4.85 20.17
CA GLU A 46 -6.70 -5.33 19.01
C GLU A 46 -6.73 -4.34 17.85
N ILE A 47 -7.90 -3.76 17.54
CA ILE A 47 -8.02 -2.73 16.50
C ILE A 47 -7.15 -1.52 16.84
N ILE A 48 -7.18 -1.03 18.08
CA ILE A 48 -6.34 0.12 18.49
C ILE A 48 -4.85 -0.22 18.40
N TRP A 49 -4.45 -1.43 18.79
CA TRP A 49 -3.07 -1.91 18.62
C TRP A 49 -2.67 -2.00 17.16
N ASP A 50 -3.53 -2.55 16.31
CA ASP A 50 -3.34 -2.61 14.87
C ASP A 50 -3.11 -1.20 14.31
N LEU A 51 -3.90 -0.20 14.74
CA LEU A 51 -3.75 1.20 14.30
C LEU A 51 -2.49 1.89 14.81
N LEU A 52 -2.03 1.56 16.03
CA LEU A 52 -0.75 2.04 16.57
C LEU A 52 0.43 1.47 15.79
N VAL A 53 0.42 0.17 15.50
CA VAL A 53 1.46 -0.51 14.70
C VAL A 53 1.48 0.03 13.28
N GLN A 54 0.32 0.36 12.73
CA GLN A 54 0.17 0.92 11.39
C GLN A 54 0.39 2.44 11.33
N GLY A 55 0.84 3.07 12.43
CA GLY A 55 1.13 4.50 12.45
C GLY A 55 -0.08 5.43 12.22
N VAL A 56 -1.30 4.90 12.17
CA VAL A 56 -2.54 5.70 12.13
C VAL A 56 -2.71 6.42 13.47
N LEU A 57 -2.32 5.76 14.55
CA LEU A 57 -2.26 6.34 15.89
C LEU A 57 -0.80 6.43 16.35
N ALA A 58 -0.49 7.45 17.14
CA ALA A 58 0.77 7.57 17.87
C ALA A 58 0.52 7.78 19.38
N PRO A 59 1.43 7.32 20.26
CA PRO A 59 1.30 7.54 21.69
C PRO A 59 1.24 9.02 22.07
N GLY A 60 0.46 9.30 23.11
CA GLY A 60 0.27 10.62 23.69
C GLY A 60 -0.92 11.40 23.12
N LYS A 61 -1.56 12.20 23.97
CA LYS A 61 -2.69 13.08 23.61
C LYS A 61 -2.29 14.56 23.60
N ASN A 62 -1.39 14.97 24.48
CA ASN A 62 -0.91 16.35 24.60
C ASN A 62 0.41 16.39 25.41
N SER A 63 0.97 17.59 25.62
CA SER A 63 2.22 17.79 26.35
C SER A 63 2.23 17.25 27.79
N LEU A 64 1.06 17.06 28.41
CA LEU A 64 0.93 16.51 29.75
C LEU A 64 0.72 14.98 29.75
N ASN A 65 0.38 14.39 28.61
CA ASN A 65 0.03 12.98 28.48
C ASN A 65 0.69 12.42 27.23
N LEU A 66 2.00 12.14 27.28
CA LEU A 66 2.81 11.71 26.12
C LEU A 66 2.84 10.20 25.88
N ASN A 67 2.34 9.41 26.83
CA ASN A 67 2.45 7.95 26.81
C ASN A 67 1.08 7.29 26.72
N LEU A 68 1.08 6.00 26.35
CA LEU A 68 -0.09 5.13 26.52
C LEU A 68 -0.59 5.19 27.98
N PRO A 69 -1.92 5.09 28.21
CA PRO A 69 -2.96 4.71 27.25
C PRO A 69 -3.51 5.88 26.42
N PHE A 70 -2.90 7.06 26.48
CA PHE A 70 -3.26 8.21 25.66
C PHE A 70 -2.64 8.09 24.27
N PHE A 71 -3.34 8.55 23.25
CA PHE A 71 -2.88 8.56 21.86
C PHE A 71 -3.58 9.65 21.05
N HIS A 72 -3.03 9.92 19.87
CA HIS A 72 -3.61 10.82 18.89
C HIS A 72 -3.55 10.23 17.49
N VAL A 73 -4.45 10.67 16.63
CA VAL A 73 -4.43 10.40 15.18
C VAL A 73 -3.27 11.20 14.56
N THR A 74 -2.44 10.52 13.78
CA THR A 74 -1.31 11.13 13.04
C THR A 74 -1.81 11.81 11.76
N ASP A 75 -0.97 12.60 11.09
CA ASP A 75 -1.33 13.20 9.78
C ASP A 75 -1.75 12.12 8.77
N TYR A 76 -0.97 11.04 8.66
CA TYR A 76 -1.33 9.85 7.86
C TYR A 76 -2.63 9.19 8.34
N GLY A 77 -2.85 9.17 9.66
CA GLY A 77 -4.07 8.63 10.24
C GLY A 77 -5.32 9.40 9.82
N TYR A 78 -5.25 10.73 9.66
CA TYR A 78 -6.37 11.51 9.16
C TYR A 78 -6.76 11.10 7.74
N ASP A 79 -5.78 10.94 6.84
CA ASP A 79 -6.03 10.45 5.47
C ASP A 79 -6.68 9.05 5.46
N CYS A 80 -6.26 8.17 6.37
CA CYS A 80 -6.85 6.85 6.54
C CYS A 80 -8.30 6.91 7.07
N LEU A 81 -8.56 7.80 8.03
CA LEU A 81 -9.90 7.99 8.55
C LEU A 81 -10.82 8.61 7.51
N GLU A 82 -10.37 9.53 6.66
CA GLU A 82 -11.18 10.13 5.59
C GLU A 82 -11.51 9.12 4.48
N SER A 83 -10.51 8.39 3.98
CA SER A 83 -10.70 7.36 2.96
C SER A 83 -11.47 6.14 3.47
N GLY A 84 -11.41 5.87 4.78
CA GLY A 84 -11.92 4.62 5.38
C GLY A 84 -11.00 3.42 5.15
N GLU A 85 -9.83 3.65 4.58
CA GLU A 85 -8.85 2.64 4.16
C GLU A 85 -7.52 2.89 4.87
N ILE A 86 -6.80 1.84 5.23
CA ILE A 86 -5.43 2.00 5.71
C ILE A 86 -4.50 1.81 4.53
N ILE A 87 -4.00 2.92 4.00
CA ILE A 87 -3.41 3.01 2.66
C ILE A 87 -1.99 2.42 2.62
N LEU A 88 -1.18 2.60 3.66
CA LEU A 88 0.23 2.19 3.66
C LEU A 88 0.46 0.74 4.10
N HIS A 89 -0.37 0.18 4.97
CA HIS A 89 -0.08 -1.07 5.69
C HIS A 89 -0.92 -2.28 5.26
N ASP A 90 -1.85 -2.13 4.33
CA ASP A 90 -2.53 -3.26 3.71
C ASP A 90 -1.68 -3.80 2.56
N TYR A 91 -0.73 -4.68 2.91
CA TYR A 91 0.23 -5.27 1.98
C TYR A 91 -0.45 -6.02 0.84
N ASP A 92 -1.47 -6.78 1.19
CA ASP A 92 -2.21 -7.60 0.25
C ASP A 92 -3.03 -6.71 -0.68
N ARG A 93 -3.59 -5.61 -0.16
CA ARG A 93 -4.31 -4.64 -0.98
C ARG A 93 -3.42 -3.83 -1.92
N TYR A 94 -2.28 -3.33 -1.47
CA TYR A 94 -1.35 -2.62 -2.37
C TYR A 94 -0.92 -3.53 -3.52
N LEU A 95 -0.62 -4.80 -3.22
CA LEU A 95 -0.24 -5.77 -4.24
C LEU A 95 -1.41 -6.13 -5.16
N HIS A 96 -2.62 -6.24 -4.61
CA HIS A 96 -3.85 -6.43 -5.38
C HIS A 96 -4.11 -5.26 -6.32
N ASP A 97 -4.03 -4.02 -5.84
CA ASP A 97 -4.24 -2.81 -6.63
C ASP A 97 -3.17 -2.68 -7.73
N LEU A 98 -1.92 -3.03 -7.42
CA LEU A 98 -0.83 -3.10 -8.40
C LEU A 98 -1.12 -4.15 -9.48
N GLU A 99 -1.50 -5.37 -9.10
CA GLU A 99 -1.87 -6.45 -10.02
C GLU A 99 -3.11 -6.09 -10.85
N ALA A 100 -4.07 -5.35 -10.29
CA ALA A 100 -5.26 -4.88 -10.99
C ALA A 100 -4.98 -3.72 -11.96
N SER A 101 -3.88 -2.98 -11.76
CA SER A 101 -3.47 -1.86 -12.62
C SER A 101 -2.76 -2.28 -13.90
N ILE A 102 -2.45 -3.57 -14.06
CA ILE A 102 -1.73 -4.13 -15.20
C ILE A 102 -2.58 -5.20 -15.90
N ASP A 103 -2.57 -5.20 -17.24
CA ASP A 103 -3.38 -6.12 -18.04
C ASP A 103 -2.83 -7.56 -18.07
N GLU A 104 -1.59 -7.76 -17.62
CA GLU A 104 -0.88 -9.04 -17.62
C GLU A 104 -0.52 -9.45 -16.18
N PRO A 105 -0.44 -10.76 -15.88
CA PRO A 105 -0.02 -11.22 -14.56
C PRO A 105 1.36 -10.67 -14.18
N LEU A 106 1.47 -10.14 -12.96
CA LEU A 106 2.74 -9.62 -12.44
C LEU A 106 3.79 -10.73 -12.38
N ASP A 107 5.02 -10.45 -12.82
CA ASP A 107 6.13 -11.40 -12.72
C ASP A 107 6.35 -11.81 -11.24
N PRO A 108 6.47 -13.11 -10.93
CA PRO A 108 6.56 -13.58 -9.54
C PRO A 108 7.75 -13.02 -8.75
N VAL A 109 8.86 -12.70 -9.42
CA VAL A 109 10.06 -12.12 -8.80
C VAL A 109 9.78 -10.67 -8.44
N ILE A 110 9.21 -9.90 -9.35
CA ILE A 110 8.78 -8.50 -9.09
C ILE A 110 7.79 -8.49 -7.92
N ARG A 111 6.76 -9.34 -7.97
CA ARG A 111 5.76 -9.47 -6.91
C ARG A 111 6.39 -9.71 -5.54
N THR A 112 7.35 -10.64 -5.48
CA THR A 112 8.04 -10.99 -4.23
C THR A 112 8.84 -9.81 -3.67
N TYR A 113 9.61 -9.13 -4.52
CA TYR A 113 10.45 -8.01 -4.09
C TYR A 113 9.64 -6.78 -3.70
N VAL A 114 8.59 -6.44 -4.46
CA VAL A 114 7.69 -5.33 -4.12
C VAL A 114 7.00 -5.57 -2.78
N HIS A 115 6.47 -6.77 -2.57
CA HIS A 115 5.82 -7.13 -1.30
C HIS A 115 6.81 -7.12 -0.11
N ALA A 116 8.04 -7.61 -0.30
CA ALA A 116 9.09 -7.56 0.71
C ALA A 116 9.56 -6.12 1.01
N ALA A 117 9.65 -5.27 -0.03
CA ALA A 117 10.01 -3.87 0.11
C ALA A 117 8.98 -3.11 0.95
N GLN A 118 7.69 -3.34 0.72
CA GLN A 118 6.63 -2.75 1.52
C GLN A 118 6.75 -3.14 3.00
N LYS A 119 7.02 -4.42 3.30
CA LYS A 119 7.30 -4.87 4.68
C LYS A 119 8.51 -4.19 5.29
N ALA A 120 9.60 -4.08 4.54
CA ALA A 120 10.80 -3.40 5.00
C ALA A 120 10.54 -1.91 5.30
N PHE A 121 9.77 -1.24 4.45
CA PHE A 121 9.45 0.18 4.59
C PHE A 121 8.69 0.45 5.89
N LEU A 122 7.68 -0.39 6.17
CA LEU A 122 6.82 -0.21 7.34
C LEU A 122 7.52 -0.58 8.65
N CYS A 123 8.56 -1.42 8.59
CA CYS A 123 9.46 -1.65 9.73
C CYS A 123 10.55 -0.56 9.87
N GLY A 124 10.51 0.51 9.07
CA GLY A 124 11.51 1.58 9.08
C GLY A 124 12.87 1.19 8.50
N ASN A 125 12.96 0.05 7.80
CA ASN A 125 14.18 -0.41 7.16
C ASN A 125 14.24 0.10 5.70
N TYR A 126 14.53 1.39 5.56
CA TYR A 126 14.55 2.08 4.28
C TYR A 126 15.65 1.57 3.34
N LEU A 127 16.80 1.16 3.87
CA LEU A 127 17.87 0.60 3.03
C LEU A 127 17.42 -0.70 2.36
N ALA A 128 16.83 -1.62 3.12
CA ALA A 128 16.28 -2.85 2.56
C ALA A 128 15.14 -2.55 1.56
N THR A 129 14.29 -1.57 1.86
CA THR A 129 13.24 -1.11 0.93
C THR A 129 13.83 -0.71 -0.41
N MET A 130 14.84 0.17 -0.41
CA MET A 130 15.47 0.66 -1.63
C MET A 130 16.13 -0.47 -2.43
N SER A 131 16.87 -1.37 -1.76
CA SER A 131 17.52 -2.50 -2.44
C SER A 131 16.51 -3.44 -3.09
N LEU A 132 15.42 -3.78 -2.39
CA LEU A 132 14.38 -4.68 -2.91
C LEU A 132 13.63 -4.04 -4.10
N LEU A 133 13.33 -2.74 -4.03
CA LEU A 133 12.73 -2.03 -5.16
C LEU A 133 13.68 -1.91 -6.35
N ALA A 134 14.98 -1.72 -6.11
CA ALA A 134 15.99 -1.69 -7.17
C ALA A 134 16.07 -3.03 -7.91
N ASP A 135 16.05 -4.16 -7.18
CA ASP A 135 16.05 -5.50 -7.77
C ASP A 135 14.76 -5.77 -8.57
N ALA A 136 13.60 -5.34 -8.06
CA ALA A 136 12.34 -5.40 -8.79
C ALA A 136 12.38 -4.59 -10.09
N GLY A 137 12.93 -3.36 -10.03
CA GLY A 137 13.11 -2.50 -11.20
C GLY A 137 14.08 -3.08 -12.23
N SER A 138 15.20 -3.66 -11.77
CA SER A 138 16.15 -4.36 -12.65
C SER A 138 15.47 -5.51 -13.40
N ARG A 139 14.61 -6.26 -12.72
CA ARG A 139 13.82 -7.33 -13.34
C ARG A 139 12.86 -6.81 -14.41
N CYS A 140 12.22 -5.65 -14.21
CA CYS A 140 11.40 -5.01 -15.25
C CYS A 140 12.22 -4.73 -16.51
N VAL A 141 13.43 -4.17 -16.35
CA VAL A 141 14.33 -3.85 -17.48
C VAL A 141 14.75 -5.12 -18.22
N ASP A 142 15.10 -6.19 -17.50
CA ASP A 142 15.43 -7.49 -18.11
C ASP A 142 14.27 -8.05 -18.94
N MET A 143 13.04 -7.92 -18.45
CA MET A 143 11.84 -8.36 -19.18
C MET A 143 11.65 -7.57 -20.48
N VAL A 144 11.81 -6.25 -20.43
CA VAL A 144 11.74 -5.39 -21.64
C VAL A 144 12.83 -5.78 -22.64
N ASN A 145 14.07 -5.94 -22.19
CA ASN A 145 15.19 -6.36 -23.06
C ASN A 145 14.93 -7.72 -23.72
N HIS A 146 14.39 -8.68 -22.97
CA HIS A 146 14.04 -10.00 -23.51
C HIS A 146 12.94 -9.92 -24.57
N LEU A 147 11.93 -9.06 -24.37
CA LEU A 147 10.86 -8.84 -25.35
C LEU A 147 11.40 -8.18 -26.63
N ILE A 148 12.26 -7.17 -26.50
CA ILE A 148 12.92 -6.52 -27.64
C ILE A 148 13.78 -7.53 -28.41
N GLY A 149 14.60 -8.32 -27.71
CA GLY A 149 15.45 -9.34 -28.32
C GLY A 149 14.64 -10.42 -29.07
N LYS A 150 13.52 -10.87 -28.51
CA LYS A 150 12.60 -11.79 -29.19
C LYS A 150 12.00 -11.17 -30.46
N ALA A 151 11.55 -9.92 -30.40
CA ALA A 151 11.01 -9.22 -31.56
C ALA A 151 12.08 -9.09 -32.66
N GLN A 152 13.31 -8.71 -32.32
CA GLN A 152 14.41 -8.61 -33.29
C GLN A 152 14.78 -9.98 -33.91
N ALA A 153 14.83 -11.04 -33.11
CA ALA A 153 15.13 -12.39 -33.59
C ALA A 153 14.03 -12.93 -34.54
N GLN A 154 12.75 -12.69 -34.23
CA GLN A 154 11.64 -13.06 -35.12
C GLN A 154 11.71 -12.30 -36.46
N HIS A 155 12.10 -11.03 -36.45
CA HIS A 155 12.32 -10.25 -37.68
C HIS A 155 13.48 -10.76 -38.53
N SER A 156 14.58 -11.17 -37.90
CA SER A 156 15.75 -11.73 -38.59
C SER A 156 15.43 -13.08 -39.25
N ILE A 157 14.50 -13.86 -38.69
CA ILE A 157 14.06 -15.15 -39.23
C ILE A 157 12.99 -14.96 -40.35
N MET A 158 12.17 -13.91 -40.29
CA MET A 158 11.10 -13.66 -41.28
C MET A 158 11.47 -12.67 -42.40
N GLY A 159 12.64 -12.03 -42.37
CA GLY A 159 13.06 -11.07 -43.39
C GLY A 159 12.11 -9.88 -43.57
N LYS A 160 11.34 -9.53 -42.53
CA LYS A 160 10.38 -8.42 -42.54
C LYS A 160 10.79 -7.40 -41.48
N HIS A 161 10.69 -6.12 -41.83
CA HIS A 161 10.78 -5.02 -40.86
C HIS A 161 9.56 -5.05 -39.92
N PRO A 162 9.70 -4.55 -38.67
CA PRO A 162 8.59 -4.47 -37.73
C PRO A 162 7.42 -3.74 -38.34
N THR A 163 6.23 -4.36 -38.24
CA THR A 163 5.03 -3.75 -38.78
C THR A 163 4.68 -2.51 -37.94
N HIS A 164 4.10 -1.50 -38.58
CA HIS A 164 3.73 -0.23 -37.95
C HIS A 164 2.82 -0.41 -36.70
N ALA A 165 2.12 -1.55 -36.62
CA ALA A 165 1.27 -1.94 -35.48
C ALA A 165 2.07 -2.49 -34.28
N GLU A 166 3.19 -3.17 -34.50
CA GLU A 166 4.06 -3.71 -33.44
C GLU A 166 4.90 -2.59 -32.82
N MET A 167 5.46 -1.71 -33.67
CA MET A 167 6.09 -0.45 -33.23
C MET A 167 5.07 0.44 -32.49
N GLY A 168 3.82 0.48 -32.97
CA GLY A 168 2.74 1.21 -32.31
C GLY A 168 2.43 0.72 -30.89
N ARG A 169 2.53 -0.59 -30.61
CA ARG A 169 2.38 -1.10 -29.23
C ARG A 169 3.55 -0.71 -28.35
N ILE A 170 4.79 -0.88 -28.81
CA ILE A 170 5.98 -0.46 -28.05
C ILE A 170 5.94 1.04 -27.76
N HIS A 171 5.62 1.86 -28.77
CA HIS A 171 5.43 3.30 -28.61
C HIS A 171 4.21 3.68 -27.75
N SER A 172 3.21 2.82 -27.59
CA SER A 172 2.09 3.10 -26.68
C SER A 172 2.46 2.92 -25.19
N TYR A 173 3.49 2.12 -24.88
CA TYR A 173 4.00 1.96 -23.51
C TYR A 173 4.98 3.07 -23.10
N LEU A 174 5.65 3.73 -24.06
CA LEU A 174 6.65 4.78 -23.79
C LEU A 174 6.09 6.08 -23.16
N PRO A 175 4.89 6.58 -23.52
CA PRO A 175 4.26 7.71 -22.84
C PRO A 175 3.87 7.41 -21.39
N ALA A 176 3.53 6.15 -21.08
CA ALA A 176 3.13 5.75 -19.72
C ALA A 176 4.32 5.70 -18.73
N LEU A 177 5.56 5.69 -19.23
CA LEU A 177 6.78 5.61 -18.43
C LEU A 177 7.33 6.97 -17.97
N GLY A 178 6.75 8.09 -18.43
CA GLY A 178 7.16 9.44 -18.00
C GLY A 178 8.63 9.80 -18.28
N LEU A 179 9.30 9.07 -19.17
CA LEU A 179 10.71 9.31 -19.51
C LEU A 179 10.88 10.65 -20.22
N SER A 180 11.93 11.39 -19.87
CA SER A 180 12.29 12.66 -20.53
C SER A 180 12.56 12.44 -22.02
N ASP A 181 12.24 13.44 -22.84
CA ASP A 181 12.36 13.35 -24.31
C ASP A 181 13.80 13.02 -24.77
N GLU A 182 14.81 13.30 -23.95
CA GLU A 182 16.22 12.97 -24.20
C GLU A 182 16.51 11.46 -24.25
N LEU A 183 15.71 10.61 -23.59
CA LEU A 183 15.87 9.15 -23.60
C LEU A 183 15.08 8.45 -24.71
N ARG A 184 14.38 9.21 -25.57
CA ARG A 184 13.55 8.66 -26.66
C ARG A 184 14.27 8.58 -28.01
N GLU A 185 15.49 9.12 -28.12
CA GLU A 185 16.20 9.29 -29.41
C GLU A 185 17.54 8.53 -29.56
N GLU A 186 17.82 7.49 -28.76
CA GLU A 186 18.90 6.51 -29.06
C GLU A 186 18.34 5.12 -29.37
#